data_AF-A0A0F8Z909-F1
#
_entry.id   AF-A0A0F8Z909-F1
#
_cell.length_a   1.000
_cell.length_b   1.000
_cell.length_c   1.000
_cell.angle_alpha   90.00
_cell.angle_beta   90.00
_cell.angle_gamma   90.00
#
_symmetry.space_group_name_H-M   'P 1'
#
loop_
_entity.id
_entity.type
_entity.pdbx_description
1 polymer ?
#
loop_
_entity_poly.entity_id
_entity_poly.type
_entity_poly.pdbx_seq_one_letter_code
_entity_poly.pdbx_strand_id
1 'polypeptide(L)'
;MPIYKWKCGKCNEVVEDFRPMKDHKKSCTCPCGKVLTFEDRDFTMKRTNAPADCPRVSTALGIHPSQIGSKEVEAVHPGAKFNPNGDMILRNRAEQKQRLLEKGWVNKDSY
;
A
#
# COMPACT_ATOMS: atom_id res chain seq x y z
N MET A 1 10.72 -13.97 -1.07
CA MET A 1 10.57 -14.97 -2.15
C MET A 1 9.17 -14.84 -2.74
N PRO A 2 8.98 -14.92 -4.06
CA PRO A 2 7.68 -14.77 -4.70
C PRO A 2 6.73 -15.95 -4.39
N ILE A 3 5.44 -15.64 -4.33
CA ILE A 3 4.35 -16.62 -4.27
C ILE A 3 3.88 -16.90 -5.70
N TYR A 4 3.68 -18.16 -6.01
CA TYR A 4 3.11 -18.60 -7.27
C TYR A 4 1.81 -19.34 -7.04
N LYS A 5 0.85 -19.17 -7.95
CA LYS A 5 -0.49 -19.74 -7.85
C LYS A 5 -0.77 -20.65 -9.03
N TRP A 6 -1.38 -21.80 -8.76
CA TRP A 6 -1.87 -22.73 -9.77
C TRP A 6 -3.34 -23.01 -9.52
N LYS A 7 -4.11 -23.18 -10.59
CA LYS A 7 -5.51 -23.56 -10.52
C LYS A 7 -5.67 -24.96 -11.09
N CYS A 8 -6.13 -25.89 -10.25
CA CYS A 8 -6.33 -27.25 -10.70
C CYS A 8 -7.61 -27.36 -11.54
N GLY A 9 -7.50 -27.71 -12.82
CA GLY A 9 -8.67 -27.92 -13.68
C GLY A 9 -9.62 -29.05 -13.24
N LYS A 10 -9.20 -29.93 -12.31
CA LYS A 10 -10.01 -31.06 -11.84
C LYS A 10 -10.86 -30.70 -10.61
N CYS A 11 -10.26 -30.15 -9.56
CA CYS A 11 -10.95 -29.77 -8.33
C CYS A 11 -11.23 -28.26 -8.20
N ASN A 12 -10.79 -27.45 -9.16
CA ASN A 12 -10.90 -25.98 -9.16
C ASN A 12 -10.23 -25.28 -7.95
N GLU A 13 -9.46 -26.01 -7.15
CA GLU A 13 -8.70 -25.45 -6.04
C GLU A 13 -7.50 -24.64 -6.54
N VAL A 14 -7.19 -23.58 -5.79
CA VAL A 14 -6.00 -22.76 -6.00
C VAL A 14 -4.93 -23.23 -5.03
N VAL A 15 -3.80 -23.68 -5.57
CA VAL A 15 -2.62 -24.06 -4.81
C VAL A 15 -1.64 -22.90 -4.86
N GLU A 16 -1.18 -22.44 -3.70
CA GLU A 16 -0.17 -21.38 -3.59
C GLU A 16 1.14 -21.99 -3.08
N ASP A 17 2.26 -21.63 -3.70
CA ASP A 17 3.58 -22.17 -3.33
C ASP A 17 4.63 -21.04 -3.29
N PHE A 18 5.42 -21.02 -2.21
CA PHE A 18 6.49 -20.05 -1.97
C PHE A 18 7.82 -20.61 -2.46
N ARG A 19 8.31 -20.12 -3.60
CA ARG A 19 9.46 -20.72 -4.29
C ARG A 19 10.46 -19.69 -4.76
N PRO A 20 11.76 -20.03 -4.85
CA PRO A 20 12.73 -19.14 -5.47
C PRO A 20 12.46 -19.01 -6.97
N MET A 21 12.85 -17.89 -7.56
CA MET A 21 12.57 -17.60 -8.98
C MET A 21 13.20 -18.63 -9.94
N LYS A 22 14.31 -19.27 -9.54
CA LYS A 22 14.94 -20.36 -10.31
C LYS A 22 14.00 -21.56 -10.51
N ASP A 23 13.08 -21.80 -9.58
CA ASP A 23 12.19 -22.95 -9.55
C ASP A 23 10.77 -22.63 -10.04
N HIS A 24 10.54 -21.47 -10.65
CA HIS A 24 9.20 -21.05 -11.09
C HIS A 24 8.56 -21.97 -12.14
N LYS A 25 9.34 -22.74 -12.91
CA LYS A 25 8.80 -23.70 -13.90
C LYS A 25 8.56 -25.10 -13.35
N LYS A 26 8.99 -25.40 -12.11
CA LYS A 26 8.76 -26.72 -11.51
C LYS A 26 7.26 -26.95 -11.27
N SER A 27 6.82 -28.19 -11.44
CA SER A 27 5.45 -28.59 -11.13
C SER A 27 5.16 -28.51 -9.63
N CYS A 28 3.88 -28.41 -9.27
CA CYS A 28 3.42 -28.61 -7.90
C CYS A 28 2.31 -29.66 -7.88
N THR A 29 2.05 -30.25 -6.72
CA THR A 29 1.01 -31.28 -6.58
C THR A 29 -0.21 -30.67 -5.91
N CYS A 30 -1.37 -30.84 -6.54
CA CYS A 30 -2.65 -30.47 -5.98
C CYS A 30 -3.08 -31.49 -4.90
N PRO A 31 -3.85 -31.10 -3.87
CA PRO A 31 -4.39 -32.04 -2.87
C PRO A 31 -5.17 -33.22 -3.47
N CYS A 32 -5.78 -33.03 -4.65
CA CYS A 32 -6.44 -34.11 -5.39
C CYS A 32 -5.48 -35.10 -6.08
N GLY A 33 -4.16 -34.97 -5.88
CA GLY A 33 -3.12 -35.80 -6.47
C GLY A 33 -2.72 -35.44 -7.91
N LYS A 34 -3.36 -34.44 -8.53
CA LYS A 34 -2.99 -33.98 -9.88
C LYS A 34 -1.68 -33.19 -9.82
N VAL A 35 -0.74 -33.52 -10.70
CA VAL A 35 0.45 -32.70 -10.95
C VAL A 35 0.06 -31.49 -11.79
N LEU A 36 0.28 -30.30 -11.24
CA LEU A 36 0.05 -29.00 -11.88
C LEU A 36 1.37 -28.54 -12.51
N THR A 37 1.34 -28.26 -13.81
CA THR A 37 2.52 -27.80 -14.54
C THR A 37 2.55 -26.27 -14.57
N PHE A 38 3.53 -25.71 -15.28
CA PHE A 38 3.59 -24.26 -15.50
C PHE A 38 2.34 -23.73 -16.23
N GLU A 39 1.69 -24.54 -17.06
CA GLU A 39 0.50 -24.16 -17.84
C GLU A 39 -0.75 -24.02 -16.97
N ASP A 40 -0.84 -24.77 -15.87
CA ASP A 40 -1.93 -24.65 -14.90
C ASP A 40 -1.79 -23.42 -13.97
N ARG A 41 -0.82 -22.52 -14.23
CA ARG A 41 -0.63 -21.32 -13.41
C ARG A 41 -1.78 -20.35 -13.55
N ASP A 42 -2.21 -19.83 -12.41
CA ASP A 42 -3.18 -18.77 -12.36
C ASP A 42 -2.47 -17.42 -12.53
N PHE A 43 -2.46 -16.91 -13.75
CA PHE A 43 -1.98 -15.56 -14.08
C PHE A 43 -3.05 -14.49 -13.90
N THR A 44 -4.25 -14.83 -13.38
CA THR A 44 -5.28 -13.82 -13.20
C THR A 44 -4.79 -12.78 -12.20
N MET A 45 -4.55 -11.57 -12.73
CA MET A 45 -4.30 -10.41 -11.89
C MET A 45 -5.60 -10.10 -11.14
N LYS A 46 -5.69 -10.55 -9.90
CA LYS A 46 -6.74 -10.08 -9.02
C LYS A 46 -6.50 -8.58 -8.81
N ARG A 47 -7.52 -7.77 -9.08
CA ARG A 47 -7.55 -6.40 -8.56
C ARG A 47 -7.51 -6.54 -7.04
N THR A 48 -6.34 -6.37 -6.45
CA THR A 48 -6.25 -6.16 -5.01
C THR A 48 -7.06 -4.90 -4.76
N ASN A 49 -8.09 -5.00 -3.92
CA ASN A 49 -8.69 -3.84 -3.27
C ASN A 49 -7.64 -3.25 -2.34
N ALA A 50 -6.55 -2.72 -2.91
CA ALA A 50 -5.64 -1.88 -2.18
C ALA A 50 -6.52 -0.74 -1.66
N PRO A 51 -6.57 -0.54 -0.34
CA PRO A 51 -7.43 0.46 0.21
C PRO A 51 -7.04 1.80 -0.45
N ALA A 52 -8.04 2.45 -1.06
CA ALA A 52 -7.89 3.80 -1.59
C ALA A 52 -7.37 4.72 -0.48
N ASP A 53 -6.88 5.91 -0.87
CA ASP A 53 -6.28 6.93 0.01
C ASP A 53 -6.87 6.90 1.43
N CYS A 54 -6.16 6.20 2.32
CA CYS A 54 -6.53 6.13 3.73
C CYS A 54 -5.99 7.36 4.44
N PRO A 55 -6.68 7.84 5.48
CA PRO A 55 -6.13 8.85 6.35
C PRO A 55 -4.81 8.35 6.94
N ARG A 56 -3.77 9.18 6.86
CA ARG A 56 -2.43 8.89 7.39
C ARG A 56 -2.04 9.95 8.41
N VAL A 57 -1.36 9.51 9.46
CA VAL A 57 -0.82 10.42 10.47
C VAL A 57 0.60 10.81 10.06
N SER A 58 0.89 12.10 10.03
CA SER A 58 2.22 12.65 9.76
C SER A 58 2.71 13.45 10.96
N THR A 59 3.84 13.02 11.50
CA THR A 59 4.56 13.70 12.60
C THR A 59 5.42 14.88 12.10
N ALA A 60 5.49 15.10 10.78
CA ALA A 60 6.51 15.95 10.17
C ALA A 60 6.34 17.47 10.42
N LEU A 61 5.20 17.91 10.95
CA LEU A 61 5.00 19.32 11.33
C LEU A 61 5.32 19.60 12.79
N GLY A 62 5.34 18.58 13.67
CA GLY A 62 5.75 18.73 15.08
C GLY A 62 5.06 19.88 15.81
N ILE A 63 3.77 20.10 15.56
CA ILE A 63 3.02 21.22 16.14
C ILE A 63 2.77 20.94 17.62
N HIS A 64 2.98 21.94 18.48
CA HIS A 64 2.70 21.77 19.89
C HIS A 64 1.18 21.81 20.16
N PRO A 65 0.62 20.95 21.02
CA PRO A 65 -0.83 20.91 21.29
C PRO A 65 -1.44 22.25 21.71
N SER A 66 -0.68 23.12 22.38
CA SER A 66 -1.14 24.46 22.75
C SER A 66 -1.43 25.36 21.55
N GLN A 67 -0.71 25.18 20.43
CA GLN A 67 -0.90 25.94 19.19
C GLN A 67 -2.18 25.52 18.47
N ILE A 68 -2.62 24.27 18.67
CA ILE A 68 -3.91 23.78 18.19
C ILE A 68 -5.03 24.46 18.97
N GLY A 69 -4.89 24.53 20.31
CA GLY A 69 -5.88 25.18 21.18
C GLY A 69 -6.02 26.68 20.93
N SER A 70 -4.92 27.38 20.59
CA SER A 70 -4.92 28.81 20.28
C SER A 70 -5.38 29.14 18.86
N LYS A 71 -5.67 28.14 18.02
CA LYS A 71 -6.04 28.27 16.59
C LYS A 71 -4.99 28.94 15.69
N GLU A 72 -3.77 29.17 16.19
CA GLU A 72 -2.67 29.72 15.39
C GLU A 72 -2.33 28.83 14.18
N VAL A 73 -2.51 27.52 14.34
CA VAL A 73 -2.25 26.53 13.32
C VAL A 73 -3.20 26.65 12.13
N GLU A 74 -4.44 27.12 12.34
CA GLU A 74 -5.42 27.32 11.27
C GLU A 74 -5.03 28.50 10.36
N ALA A 75 -4.30 29.48 10.88
CA ALA A 75 -3.80 30.61 10.11
C ALA A 75 -2.65 30.21 9.18
N VAL A 76 -1.79 29.28 9.62
CA VAL A 76 -0.64 28.79 8.83
C VAL A 76 -1.06 27.67 7.87
N HIS A 77 -1.94 26.77 8.33
CA HIS A 77 -2.40 25.60 7.58
C HIS A 77 -3.94 25.52 7.57
N PRO A 78 -4.62 26.34 6.73
CA PRO A 78 -6.07 26.35 6.69
C PRO A 78 -6.63 24.98 6.30
N GLY A 79 -7.63 24.51 7.05
CA GLY A 79 -8.34 23.25 6.80
C GLY A 79 -7.60 21.96 7.18
N ALA A 80 -6.36 22.06 7.69
CA ALA A 80 -5.62 20.92 8.22
C ALA A 80 -6.27 20.39 9.50
N LYS A 81 -6.21 19.07 9.70
CA LYS A 81 -6.67 18.42 10.93
C LYS A 81 -5.48 17.88 11.69
N PHE A 82 -5.52 17.99 13.01
CA PHE A 82 -4.46 17.52 13.90
C PHE A 82 -5.04 16.61 14.98
N ASN A 83 -4.25 15.64 15.39
CA ASN A 83 -4.48 14.83 16.57
C ASN A 83 -4.20 15.63 17.84
N PRO A 84 -4.70 15.18 19.01
CA PRO A 84 -4.40 15.82 20.31
C PRO A 84 -2.91 15.92 20.62
N ASN A 85 -2.10 15.04 20.03
CA ASN A 85 -0.66 14.97 20.21
C ASN A 85 0.14 15.96 19.36
N GLY A 86 -0.50 16.72 18.46
CA GLY A 86 0.21 17.61 17.53
C GLY A 86 0.44 17.06 16.13
N ASP A 87 0.10 15.79 15.90
CA ASP A 87 0.32 15.13 14.61
C ASP A 87 -0.74 15.51 13.58
N MET A 88 -0.32 15.75 12.34
CA MET A 88 -1.24 16.10 11.26
C MET A 88 -1.93 14.85 10.69
N ILE A 89 -3.23 14.93 10.48
CA ILE A 89 -4.04 13.91 9.81
C ILE A 89 -4.17 14.30 8.34
N LEU A 90 -3.45 13.60 7.47
CA LEU A 90 -3.54 13.74 6.02
C LEU A 90 -4.72 12.91 5.50
N ARG A 91 -5.66 13.54 4.82
CA ARG A 91 -6.88 12.90 4.29
C ARG A 91 -6.57 12.03 3.07
N ASN A 92 -5.69 12.50 2.19
CA ASN A 92 -5.35 11.84 0.93
C ASN A 92 -3.93 12.16 0.45
N ARG A 93 -3.48 11.52 -0.64
CA ARG A 93 -2.15 11.75 -1.21
C ARG A 93 -1.98 13.15 -1.81
N ALA A 94 -3.07 13.78 -2.25
CA ALA A 94 -3.05 15.14 -2.79
C ALA A 94 -2.69 16.16 -1.71
N GLU A 95 -3.29 16.07 -0.53
CA GLU A 95 -2.98 16.91 0.63
C GLU A 95 -1.53 16.71 1.06
N GLN A 96 -1.03 15.47 1.08
CA GLN A 96 0.38 15.19 1.35
C GLN A 96 1.32 15.92 0.37
N LYS A 97 1.02 15.87 -0.93
CA LYS A 97 1.82 16.56 -1.96
C LYS A 97 1.76 18.08 -1.79
N GLN A 98 0.59 18.64 -1.49
CA GLN A 98 0.45 20.07 -1.21
C GLN A 98 1.32 20.50 -0.03
N ARG A 99 1.31 19.74 1.08
CA ARG A 99 2.16 20.04 2.25
C ARG A 99 3.65 19.92 1.96
N LEU A 100 4.04 18.97 1.11
CA LEU A 100 5.44 18.86 0.65
C LEU A 100 5.84 20.07 -0.19
N LEU A 101 4.96 20.54 -1.08
CA LEU A 101 5.20 21.76 -1.87
C LEU A 101 5.31 23.02 -1.01
N GLU A 102 4.43 23.17 -0.01
CA GLU A 102 4.50 24.28 0.97
C GLU A 102 5.85 24.30 1.72
N LYS A 103 6.49 23.15 1.89
CA LYS A 103 7.82 23.00 2.50
C LYS A 103 8.98 23.15 1.52
N GLY A 104 8.70 23.51 0.25
CA GLY A 104 9.71 23.61 -0.79
C GLY A 104 10.31 22.27 -1.21
N TRP A 105 9.62 21.14 -0.95
CA TRP A 105 10.08 19.84 -1.43
C TRP A 105 9.93 19.76 -2.95
N VAL A 106 11.03 19.45 -3.63
CA VAL A 106 11.07 19.26 -5.07
C VAL A 106 11.27 17.77 -5.35
N ASN A 107 10.45 17.21 -6.23
CA ASN A 107 10.62 15.83 -6.67
C ASN A 107 11.85 15.75 -7.58
N LYS A 108 12.93 15.10 -7.13
CA LYS A 108 14.16 14.95 -7.92
C LYS A 108 14.02 13.93 -9.07
N ASP A 109 12.97 13.11 -9.04
CA ASP A 109 12.72 12.06 -10.05
C ASP A 109 11.88 12.54 -11.24
N SER A 110 11.51 13.83 -11.31
CA SER A 110 10.69 14.38 -12.41
C SER A 110 11.52 15.10 -13.50
N TYR A 111 12.80 14.77 -13.64
CA TYR A 111 13.68 15.26 -14.69
C TYR A 111 13.92 14.20 -15.77
#